data_AF-A0A7J4NDC4-F1
#
_entry.id   AF-A0A7J4NDC4-F1
#
_cell.length_a   1.000
_cell.length_b   1.000
_cell.length_c   1.000
_cell.angle_alpha   90.00
_cell.angle_beta   90.00
_cell.angle_gamma   90.00
#
_symmetry.space_group_name_H-M   'P 1'
#
loop_
_entity.id
_entity.type
_entity.pdbx_description
1 polymer ?
#
loop_
_entity_poly.entity_id
_entity_poly.type
_entity_poly.pdbx_seq_one_letter_code
_entity_poly.pdbx_strand_id
1 'polypeptide(L)'
;MSKAVFLLGTADAVFHAITNRLIRAGATIVTVAEAADVVMSIGELVTSADISVIPAESDTDEPAEVTEDGPNTIVRVHDLLVPEGVIGWGGEVLYEWVDWVKEGAEGVAPPDIEARHWVHIRDAADAVTLLALADADVISQGVIDLAGRRAWSAEAVLHEMGMLWNRYTDALGLTHTIESLSRITSPASYQFTGIIERPDLSPLHDTLKAIGIEEGWHPLTAMRVGLMELFAHSEIE
;
A
#
# COMPACT_ATOMS: atom_id res chain seq x y z
N MET A 1 -26.96 4.88 -5.27
CA MET A 1 -27.31 3.48 -5.62
C MET A 1 -26.07 2.64 -5.41
N SER A 2 -26.19 1.33 -5.15
CA SER A 2 -25.04 0.41 -5.12
C SER A 2 -24.48 0.30 -6.53
N LYS A 3 -23.18 0.56 -6.74
CA LYS A 3 -22.51 0.34 -8.04
C LYS A 3 -22.18 -1.14 -8.21
N ALA A 4 -22.49 -1.68 -9.38
CA ALA A 4 -22.07 -3.00 -9.81
C ALA A 4 -20.62 -2.94 -10.33
N VAL A 5 -19.74 -3.80 -9.81
CA VAL A 5 -18.32 -3.81 -10.17
C VAL A 5 -17.95 -5.18 -10.70
N PHE A 6 -17.33 -5.23 -11.88
CA PHE A 6 -16.73 -6.43 -12.44
C PHE A 6 -15.22 -6.38 -12.25
N LEU A 7 -14.64 -7.42 -11.64
CA LEU A 7 -13.23 -7.46 -11.28
C LEU A 7 -12.46 -8.43 -12.18
N LEU A 8 -11.31 -7.97 -12.65
CA LEU A 8 -10.33 -8.72 -13.45
C LEU A 8 -8.99 -8.79 -12.69
N GLY A 9 -8.21 -9.83 -12.96
CA GLY A 9 -6.87 -10.01 -12.38
C GLY A 9 -6.72 -11.28 -11.54
N THR A 10 -5.52 -11.44 -10.96
CA THR A 10 -5.17 -12.60 -10.14
C THR A 10 -5.71 -12.43 -8.73
N ALA A 11 -6.34 -13.48 -8.18
CA ALA A 11 -6.89 -13.49 -6.82
C ALA A 11 -5.78 -13.64 -5.75
N ASP A 12 -4.99 -12.59 -5.57
CA ASP A 12 -3.98 -12.46 -4.51
C ASP A 12 -4.50 -11.65 -3.30
N ALA A 13 -3.61 -11.36 -2.34
CA ALA A 13 -3.96 -10.59 -1.14
C ALA A 13 -4.49 -9.18 -1.47
N VAL A 14 -3.94 -8.53 -2.51
CA VAL A 14 -4.35 -7.18 -2.95
C VAL A 14 -5.73 -7.20 -3.58
N PHE A 15 -5.96 -8.17 -4.49
CA PHE A 15 -7.27 -8.41 -5.08
C PHE A 15 -8.33 -8.64 -4.01
N HIS A 16 -8.05 -9.49 -3.02
CA HIS A 16 -8.97 -9.77 -1.93
C HIS A 16 -9.21 -8.57 -1.02
N ALA A 17 -8.18 -7.78 -0.70
CA ALA A 17 -8.33 -6.58 0.12
C ALA A 17 -9.25 -5.55 -0.55
N ILE A 18 -9.03 -5.27 -1.85
CA ILE A 18 -9.85 -4.33 -2.63
C ILE A 18 -11.27 -4.87 -2.76
N THR A 19 -11.44 -6.15 -3.12
CA THR A 19 -12.77 -6.79 -3.25
C THR A 19 -13.57 -6.69 -1.95
N ASN A 20 -12.95 -7.06 -0.82
CA ASN A 20 -13.59 -6.98 0.49
C ASN A 20 -13.95 -5.54 0.85
N ARG A 21 -13.10 -4.57 0.49
CA ARG A 21 -13.35 -3.17 0.79
C ARG A 21 -14.47 -2.57 -0.05
N LEU A 22 -14.55 -2.92 -1.33
CA LEU A 22 -15.66 -2.59 -2.24
C LEU A 22 -17.00 -3.12 -1.69
N ILE A 23 -17.06 -4.40 -1.31
CA ILE A 23 -18.27 -5.01 -0.73
C ILE A 23 -18.67 -4.27 0.56
N ARG A 24 -17.72 -3.96 1.45
CA ARG A 24 -17.99 -3.19 2.68
C ARG A 24 -18.46 -1.76 2.40
N ALA A 25 -18.02 -1.16 1.30
CA ALA A 25 -18.50 0.14 0.82
C ALA A 25 -19.89 0.09 0.17
N GLY A 26 -20.48 -1.12 0.03
CA GLY A 26 -21.80 -1.32 -0.54
C GLY A 26 -21.82 -1.54 -2.04
N ALA A 27 -20.68 -1.84 -2.66
CA ALA A 27 -20.62 -2.27 -4.07
C ALA A 27 -21.14 -3.70 -4.23
N THR A 28 -21.71 -4.00 -5.39
CA THR A 28 -22.14 -5.36 -5.76
C THR A 28 -21.15 -5.95 -6.76
N ILE A 29 -20.47 -7.04 -6.41
CA ILE A 29 -19.55 -7.70 -7.35
C ILE A 29 -20.35 -8.57 -8.31
N VAL A 30 -20.23 -8.30 -9.62
CA VAL A 30 -20.90 -9.04 -10.68
C VAL A 30 -19.93 -9.99 -11.39
N THR A 31 -20.44 -10.98 -12.10
CA THR A 31 -19.63 -12.02 -12.77
C THR A 31 -19.47 -11.81 -14.27
N VAL A 32 -20.12 -10.79 -14.84
CA VAL A 32 -20.06 -10.45 -16.28
C VAL A 32 -19.92 -8.94 -16.43
N ALA A 33 -19.12 -8.51 -17.41
CA ALA A 33 -18.78 -7.10 -17.62
C ALA A 33 -19.99 -6.25 -18.03
N GLU A 34 -20.92 -6.82 -18.81
CA GLU A 34 -22.10 -6.12 -19.33
C GLU A 34 -23.11 -5.74 -18.23
N ALA A 35 -23.00 -6.34 -17.05
CA ALA A 35 -23.81 -6.02 -15.88
C ALA A 35 -23.13 -5.05 -14.92
N ALA A 36 -21.91 -4.59 -15.23
CA ALA A 36 -21.12 -3.73 -14.38
C ALA A 36 -21.36 -2.26 -14.72
N ASP A 37 -21.38 -1.42 -13.68
CA ASP A 37 -21.25 0.02 -13.81
C ASP A 37 -19.77 0.42 -13.96
N VAL A 38 -18.85 -0.39 -13.43
CA VAL A 38 -17.38 -0.20 -13.50
C VAL A 38 -16.70 -1.54 -13.69
N VAL A 39 -15.81 -1.63 -14.68
CA VAL A 39 -14.87 -2.73 -14.88
C VAL A 39 -13.52 -2.34 -14.28
N MET A 40 -12.98 -3.14 -13.38
CA MET A 40 -11.70 -2.87 -12.72
C MET A 40 -10.76 -4.04 -12.87
N SER A 41 -9.52 -3.79 -13.30
CA SER A 41 -8.43 -4.77 -13.24
C SER A 41 -7.50 -4.50 -12.06
N ILE A 42 -7.00 -5.56 -11.43
CA ILE A 42 -6.08 -5.49 -10.30
C ILE A 42 -4.86 -6.37 -10.59
N GLY A 43 -3.67 -5.78 -10.44
CA GLY A 43 -2.37 -6.45 -10.65
C GLY A 43 -1.87 -6.42 -12.09
N GLU A 44 -2.74 -6.16 -13.07
CA GLU A 44 -2.36 -6.07 -14.48
C GLU A 44 -3.12 -4.96 -15.20
N LEU A 45 -2.49 -4.40 -16.24
CA LEU A 45 -3.09 -3.41 -17.11
C LEU A 45 -4.01 -4.12 -18.12
N VAL A 46 -5.30 -3.79 -18.11
CA VAL A 46 -6.28 -4.37 -19.03
C VAL A 46 -6.98 -3.27 -19.80
N THR A 47 -6.88 -3.33 -21.12
CA THR A 47 -7.41 -2.32 -22.05
C THR A 47 -8.92 -2.13 -21.91
N SER A 48 -9.66 -3.22 -21.65
CA SER A 48 -11.12 -3.18 -21.47
C SER A 48 -11.60 -2.76 -20.08
N ALA A 49 -10.71 -2.44 -19.14
CA ALA A 49 -11.10 -1.98 -17.81
C ALA A 49 -11.36 -0.46 -17.81
N ASP A 50 -12.27 0.04 -17.00
CA ASP A 50 -12.42 1.47 -16.75
C ASP A 50 -11.28 1.98 -15.85
N ILE A 51 -10.89 1.16 -14.88
CA ILE A 51 -9.83 1.45 -13.92
C ILE A 51 -8.88 0.25 -13.82
N SER A 52 -7.58 0.48 -14.00
CA SER A 52 -6.55 -0.52 -13.74
C SER A 52 -5.73 -0.15 -12.51
N VAL A 53 -5.65 -1.04 -11.52
CA VAL A 53 -4.82 -0.89 -10.33
C VAL A 53 -3.60 -1.78 -10.49
N ILE A 54 -2.41 -1.17 -10.62
CA ILE A 54 -1.18 -1.90 -10.93
C ILE A 54 -0.07 -1.52 -9.95
N PRO A 55 0.90 -2.40 -9.71
CA PRO A 55 2.13 -2.02 -9.03
C PRO A 55 2.91 -1.01 -9.88
N ALA A 56 3.54 -0.03 -9.23
CA ALA A 56 4.39 0.95 -9.91
C ALA A 56 5.71 0.35 -10.40
N GLU A 57 6.20 -0.69 -9.72
CA GLU A 57 7.46 -1.37 -9.99
C GLU A 57 7.27 -2.55 -10.95
N SER A 58 6.44 -2.39 -11.99
CA SER A 58 6.25 -3.43 -13.00
C SER A 58 7.54 -3.66 -13.79
N ASP A 59 7.87 -4.92 -14.10
CA ASP A 59 9.04 -5.36 -14.89
C ASP A 59 9.08 -4.82 -16.35
N THR A 60 8.13 -3.96 -16.74
CA THR A 60 8.08 -3.35 -18.06
C THR A 60 8.92 -2.08 -18.11
N ASP A 61 9.87 -2.01 -19.03
CA ASP A 61 10.75 -0.84 -19.26
C ASP A 61 10.01 0.45 -19.64
N GLU A 62 8.72 0.36 -19.99
CA GLU A 62 7.88 1.50 -20.36
C GLU A 62 6.87 1.82 -19.26
N PRO A 63 6.74 3.10 -18.84
CA PRO A 63 5.74 3.50 -17.87
C PRO A 63 4.34 3.27 -18.46
N ALA A 64 3.43 2.73 -17.64
CA ALA A 64 2.04 2.56 -18.06
C ALA A 64 1.41 3.92 -18.40
N GLU A 65 0.91 4.05 -19.64
CA GLU A 65 0.22 5.23 -20.15
C GLU A 65 -1.23 4.89 -20.51
N VAL A 66 -2.12 5.87 -20.34
CA VAL A 66 -3.50 5.74 -20.82
C VAL A 66 -3.51 5.88 -22.34
N THR A 67 -4.03 4.87 -23.02
CA THR A 67 -4.19 4.84 -24.49
C THR A 67 -5.65 5.10 -24.88
N GLU A 68 -5.90 5.45 -26.15
CA GLU A 68 -7.27 5.71 -26.64
C GLU A 68 -8.23 4.52 -26.44
N ASP A 69 -7.70 3.30 -26.48
CA ASP A 69 -8.46 2.06 -26.29
C ASP A 69 -8.32 1.47 -24.87
N GLY A 70 -7.47 2.08 -24.03
CA GLY A 70 -7.06 1.56 -22.72
C GLY A 70 -7.93 2.05 -21.55
N PRO A 71 -7.55 1.70 -20.31
CA PRO A 71 -8.33 2.14 -19.16
C PRO A 71 -8.30 3.65 -19.03
N ASN A 72 -9.47 4.22 -18.71
CA ASN A 72 -9.63 5.67 -18.50
C ASN A 72 -8.74 6.18 -17.36
N THR A 73 -8.51 5.33 -16.36
CA THR A 73 -7.69 5.64 -15.19
C THR A 73 -6.77 4.48 -14.85
N ILE A 74 -5.48 4.78 -14.66
CA ILE A 74 -4.49 3.84 -14.14
C ILE A 74 -4.10 4.31 -12.74
N VAL A 75 -4.35 3.47 -11.73
CA VAL A 75 -3.87 3.70 -10.35
C VAL A 75 -2.58 2.92 -10.16
N ARG A 76 -1.44 3.62 -10.12
CA ARG A 76 -0.13 3.03 -9.85
C ARG A 76 0.16 3.06 -8.36
N VAL A 77 0.32 1.89 -7.77
CA VAL A 77 0.58 1.74 -6.33
C VAL A 77 2.07 1.55 -6.09
N HIS A 78 2.67 2.44 -5.31
CA HIS A 78 4.09 2.41 -4.95
C HIS A 78 4.25 1.88 -3.52
N ASP A 79 5.31 1.11 -3.28
CA ASP A 79 5.75 0.69 -1.94
C ASP A 79 4.60 0.10 -1.09
N LEU A 80 3.90 -0.93 -1.60
CA LEU A 80 2.74 -1.49 -0.92
C LEU A 80 3.18 -2.46 0.20
N LEU A 81 2.80 -2.14 1.43
CA LEU A 81 2.98 -3.03 2.58
C LEU A 81 1.76 -3.95 2.71
N VAL A 82 1.98 -5.25 2.47
CA VAL A 82 0.97 -6.31 2.59
C VAL A 82 1.39 -7.30 3.68
N PRO A 83 0.79 -7.23 4.89
CA PRO A 83 1.16 -8.12 5.99
C PRO A 83 1.08 -9.61 5.67
N GLU A 84 0.07 -10.01 4.89
CA GLU A 84 -0.15 -11.41 4.48
C GLU A 84 0.89 -11.95 3.48
N GLY A 85 1.74 -11.08 2.93
CA GLY A 85 2.68 -11.45 1.86
C GLY A 85 2.07 -11.37 0.46
N VAL A 86 2.77 -10.70 -0.44
CA VAL A 86 2.49 -10.68 -1.89
C VAL A 86 3.77 -10.35 -2.64
N ILE A 87 3.91 -10.88 -3.87
CA ILE A 87 5.04 -10.61 -4.77
C ILE A 87 4.55 -9.70 -5.90
N GLY A 88 5.41 -8.78 -6.36
CA GLY A 88 5.19 -7.83 -7.44
C GLY A 88 4.66 -6.47 -6.99
N TRP A 89 4.55 -6.18 -5.69
CA TRP A 89 3.97 -4.92 -5.18
C TRP A 89 4.93 -4.06 -4.35
N GLY A 90 6.21 -4.46 -4.26
CA GLY A 90 7.31 -3.68 -3.65
C GLY A 90 7.54 -3.91 -2.16
N GLY A 91 6.74 -4.79 -1.53
CA GLY A 91 6.83 -5.11 -0.10
C GLY A 91 7.82 -6.23 0.26
N GLU A 92 8.42 -6.90 -0.72
CA GLU A 92 9.17 -8.15 -0.55
C GLU A 92 10.37 -7.98 0.38
N VAL A 93 11.06 -6.86 0.24
CA VAL A 93 12.21 -6.50 1.07
C VAL A 93 11.85 -6.44 2.57
N LEU A 94 10.61 -6.09 2.91
CA LEU A 94 10.17 -6.04 4.29
C LEU A 94 10.02 -7.45 4.88
N TYR A 95 9.65 -8.46 4.09
CA TYR A 95 9.55 -9.84 4.55
C TYR A 95 10.94 -10.39 4.89
N GLU A 96 11.94 -10.13 4.05
CA GLU A 96 13.33 -10.50 4.33
C GLU A 96 13.85 -9.85 5.62
N TRP A 97 13.52 -8.58 5.84
CA TRP A 97 13.92 -7.87 7.06
C TRP A 97 13.24 -8.38 8.32
N VAL A 98 11.99 -8.88 8.21
CA VAL A 98 11.32 -9.55 9.34
C VAL A 98 12.17 -10.73 9.80
N ASP A 99 12.60 -11.59 8.88
CA ASP A 99 13.40 -12.76 9.20
C ASP A 99 14.75 -12.36 9.82
N TRP A 100 15.43 -11.37 9.24
CA TRP A 100 16.71 -10.87 9.77
C TRP A 100 16.58 -10.37 11.21
N VAL A 101 15.54 -9.60 11.49
CA VAL A 101 15.29 -9.06 12.84
C VAL A 101 14.93 -10.18 13.81
N LYS A 102 14.15 -11.18 13.39
CA LYS A 102 13.80 -12.35 14.21
C LYS A 102 15.03 -13.16 14.59
N GLU A 103 15.97 -13.35 13.67
CA GLU A 103 17.22 -14.08 13.88
C GLU A 103 18.25 -13.32 14.74
N GLY A 104 17.98 -12.06 15.07
CA GLY A 104 18.91 -11.22 15.81
C GLY A 104 20.13 -10.79 14.99
N ALA A 105 20.01 -10.81 13.66
CA ALA A 105 21.07 -10.30 12.79
C ALA A 105 21.16 -8.77 12.96
N GLU A 106 22.37 -8.27 13.23
CA GLU A 106 22.67 -6.84 13.09
C GLU A 106 22.74 -6.50 11.59
N GLY A 107 21.57 -6.42 10.95
CA GLY A 107 21.47 -6.06 9.55
C GLY A 107 22.02 -4.66 9.34
N VAL A 108 23.08 -4.54 8.53
CA VAL A 108 23.40 -3.27 7.90
C VAL A 108 22.33 -3.06 6.83
N ALA A 109 21.52 -2.01 6.97
CA ALA A 109 20.60 -1.59 5.94
C ALA A 109 21.33 -1.60 4.59
N PRO A 110 20.82 -2.28 3.55
CA PRO A 110 21.45 -2.25 2.24
C PRO A 110 21.67 -0.78 1.84
N PRO A 111 22.90 -0.39 1.49
CA PRO A 111 23.26 1.02 1.24
C PRO A 111 22.53 1.63 0.03
N ASP A 112 21.81 0.80 -0.71
CA ASP A 112 21.19 0.97 -2.01
C ASP A 112 19.65 1.05 -1.96
N ILE A 113 19.02 0.98 -0.78
CA ILE A 113 17.57 1.25 -0.67
C ILE A 113 17.35 2.73 -0.38
N GLU A 114 16.97 3.45 -1.44
CA GLU A 114 16.43 4.80 -1.33
C GLU A 114 15.22 4.81 -0.38
N ALA A 115 15.00 5.92 0.31
CA ALA A 115 13.88 6.02 1.24
C ALA A 115 12.54 5.83 0.50
N ARG A 116 11.70 4.93 1.00
CA ARG A 116 10.44 4.52 0.35
C ARG A 116 9.23 5.16 1.01
N HIS A 117 8.16 5.34 0.24
CA HIS A 117 6.89 5.92 0.69
C HIS A 117 5.86 4.82 0.95
N TRP A 118 6.13 3.97 1.94
CA TRP A 118 5.27 2.84 2.28
C TRP A 118 3.81 3.23 2.52
N VAL A 119 2.89 2.50 1.88
CA VAL A 119 1.45 2.58 2.14
C VAL A 119 0.92 1.22 2.56
N HIS A 120 0.05 1.22 3.58
CA HIS A 120 -0.57 -0.01 4.03
C HIS A 120 -1.65 -0.48 3.05
N ILE A 121 -1.76 -1.78 2.80
CA ILE A 121 -2.79 -2.37 1.91
C ILE A 121 -4.21 -1.91 2.22
N ARG A 122 -4.53 -1.70 3.50
CA ARG A 122 -5.84 -1.18 3.93
C ARG A 122 -6.10 0.24 3.43
N ASP A 123 -5.12 1.14 3.55
CA ASP A 123 -5.27 2.53 3.08
C ASP A 123 -5.32 2.58 1.55
N ALA A 124 -4.53 1.75 0.87
CA ALA A 124 -4.55 1.64 -0.58
C ALA A 124 -5.90 1.11 -1.10
N ALA A 125 -6.40 0.03 -0.50
CA ALA A 125 -7.71 -0.55 -0.85
C ALA A 125 -8.86 0.44 -0.59
N ASP A 126 -8.78 1.22 0.49
CA ASP A 126 -9.74 2.30 0.78
C ASP A 126 -9.72 3.38 -0.30
N ALA A 127 -8.54 3.87 -0.70
CA ALA A 127 -8.43 4.88 -1.75
C ALA A 127 -8.95 4.36 -3.10
N VAL A 128 -8.52 3.17 -3.51
CA VAL A 128 -8.96 2.51 -4.74
C VAL A 128 -10.47 2.32 -4.75
N THR A 129 -11.05 1.91 -3.63
CA THR A 129 -12.50 1.75 -3.48
C THR A 129 -13.24 3.09 -3.66
N LEU A 130 -12.71 4.17 -3.09
CA LEU A 130 -13.30 5.50 -3.26
C LEU A 130 -13.24 5.96 -4.73
N LEU A 131 -12.13 5.71 -5.41
CA LEU A 131 -11.99 6.00 -6.84
C LEU A 131 -12.97 5.16 -7.67
N ALA A 132 -13.07 3.86 -7.42
CA ALA A 132 -13.98 2.94 -8.12
C ALA A 132 -15.45 3.36 -8.01
N LEU A 133 -15.83 3.89 -6.85
CA LEU A 133 -17.21 4.23 -6.55
C LEU A 133 -17.55 5.68 -6.88
N ALA A 134 -16.56 6.52 -7.19
CA ALA A 134 -16.75 7.89 -7.62
C ALA A 134 -17.44 7.97 -8.98
N ASP A 135 -18.19 9.05 -9.20
CA ASP A 135 -18.82 9.30 -10.49
C ASP A 135 -17.76 9.67 -11.54
N ALA A 136 -17.97 9.22 -12.78
CA ALA A 136 -16.94 9.26 -13.82
C ALA A 136 -16.51 10.68 -14.19
N ASP A 137 -17.35 11.69 -13.95
CA ASP A 137 -17.03 13.11 -14.14
C ASP A 137 -16.14 13.70 -13.03
N VAL A 138 -16.01 13.00 -11.90
CA VAL A 138 -15.19 13.41 -10.76
C VAL A 138 -13.77 12.84 -10.84
N ILE A 139 -13.61 11.67 -11.45
CA ILE A 139 -12.31 10.99 -11.54
C ILE A 139 -11.44 11.67 -12.59
N SER A 140 -10.21 12.06 -12.21
CA SER A 140 -9.22 12.51 -13.18
C SER A 140 -8.87 11.35 -14.13
N GLN A 141 -9.11 11.53 -15.44
CA GLN A 141 -8.59 10.62 -16.46
C GLN A 141 -7.06 10.67 -16.46
N GLY A 142 -6.42 9.55 -16.78
CA GLY A 142 -4.96 9.43 -16.80
C GLY A 142 -4.41 8.57 -15.68
N VAL A 143 -3.17 8.88 -15.27
CA VAL A 143 -2.44 8.10 -14.28
C VAL A 143 -2.50 8.77 -12.91
N ILE A 144 -2.89 8.01 -11.89
CA ILE A 144 -2.98 8.43 -10.50
C ILE A 144 -1.97 7.61 -9.70
N ASP A 145 -0.94 8.25 -9.18
CA ASP A 145 0.01 7.60 -8.28
C ASP A 145 -0.53 7.54 -6.85
N LEU A 146 -0.35 6.39 -6.20
CA LEU A 146 -0.76 6.11 -4.83
C LEU A 146 0.45 5.61 -4.04
N ALA A 147 0.82 6.37 -3.01
CA ALA A 147 1.90 6.03 -2.10
C ALA A 147 1.64 6.61 -0.71
N GLY A 148 2.47 6.23 0.26
CA GLY A 148 2.51 6.85 1.59
C GLY A 148 2.89 8.34 1.52
N ARG A 149 2.57 9.08 2.59
CA ARG A 149 2.90 10.52 2.67
C ARG A 149 4.31 10.80 3.20
N ARG A 150 4.88 9.85 3.92
CA ARG A 150 6.15 10.00 4.62
C ARG A 150 7.13 8.98 4.08
N ALA A 151 8.31 9.45 3.70
CA ALA A 151 9.41 8.58 3.34
C ALA A 151 10.02 7.92 4.58
N TRP A 152 10.44 6.68 4.43
CA TRP A 152 11.14 5.89 5.44
C TRP A 152 12.43 5.36 4.84
N SER A 153 13.57 5.70 5.45
CA SER A 153 14.84 5.06 5.11
C SER A 153 14.86 3.63 5.61
N ALA A 154 15.65 2.77 4.97
CA ALA A 154 15.89 1.41 5.43
C ALA A 154 16.35 1.35 6.89
N GLU A 155 17.24 2.25 7.31
CA GLU A 155 17.69 2.38 8.71
C GLU A 155 16.51 2.67 9.66
N ALA A 156 15.63 3.60 9.30
CA ALA A 156 14.48 3.94 10.12
C ALA A 156 13.49 2.77 10.24
N VAL A 157 13.29 2.02 9.16
CA VAL A 157 12.44 0.82 9.16
C VAL A 157 13.05 -0.27 10.04
N LEU A 158 14.31 -0.64 9.83
CA LEU A 158 14.99 -1.68 10.60
C LEU A 158 15.08 -1.33 12.09
N HIS A 159 15.36 -0.07 12.42
CA HIS A 159 15.35 0.38 13.81
C HIS A 159 13.97 0.20 14.46
N GLU A 160 12.91 0.60 13.74
CA GLU A 160 11.53 0.45 14.21
C GLU A 160 11.14 -1.03 14.37
N MET A 161 11.50 -1.88 13.40
CA MET A 161 11.27 -3.32 13.45
C MET A 161 11.98 -3.97 14.64
N GLY A 162 13.27 -3.69 14.85
CA GLY A 162 14.03 -4.22 15.99
C GLY A 162 13.45 -3.79 17.33
N MET A 163 12.97 -2.54 17.44
CA MET A 163 12.31 -2.06 18.66
C MET A 163 10.97 -2.74 18.92
N LEU A 164 10.16 -2.96 17.89
CA LEU A 164 8.90 -3.70 17.98
C LEU A 164 9.13 -5.15 18.38
N TRP A 165 10.07 -5.83 17.71
CA TRP A 165 10.40 -7.22 17.99
C TRP A 165 10.94 -7.41 19.41
N ASN A 166 11.87 -6.56 19.86
CA ASN A 166 12.38 -6.60 21.23
C ASN A 166 11.28 -6.41 22.27
N ARG A 167 10.31 -5.52 22.02
CA ARG A 167 9.18 -5.35 22.94
C ARG A 167 8.27 -6.57 22.98
N TYR A 168 8.03 -7.19 21.84
CA TYR A 168 7.25 -8.42 21.76
C TYR A 168 7.94 -9.56 22.51
N THR A 169 9.23 -9.78 22.26
CA THR A 169 10.00 -10.85 22.92
C THR A 169 10.20 -10.58 24.42
N ASP A 170 10.41 -9.31 24.82
CA ASP A 170 10.44 -8.93 26.24
C ASP A 170 9.12 -9.22 26.95
N ALA A 171 7.99 -8.99 26.28
CA ALA A 171 6.67 -9.27 26.84
C ALA A 171 6.46 -10.78 27.01
N LEU A 172 6.85 -11.59 26.02
CA LEU A 172 6.79 -13.06 26.11
C LEU A 172 7.74 -13.61 27.18
N GLY A 173 8.93 -13.03 27.31
CA GLY A 173 9.95 -13.44 28.27
C GLY A 173 9.74 -12.87 29.68
N LEU A 174 8.81 -11.92 29.86
CA LEU A 174 8.65 -11.13 31.08
C LEU A 174 9.94 -10.39 31.50
N THR A 175 10.73 -9.92 30.51
CA THR A 175 12.07 -9.34 30.70
C THR A 175 12.14 -7.82 30.53
N HIS A 176 10.99 -7.14 30.47
CA HIS A 176 10.96 -5.68 30.30
C HIS A 176 11.87 -4.94 31.29
N THR A 177 12.68 -4.04 30.73
CA THR A 177 13.48 -3.06 31.47
C THR A 177 12.85 -1.66 31.38
N ILE A 178 13.22 -0.75 32.30
CA ILE A 178 12.81 0.67 32.20
C ILE A 178 13.16 1.23 30.82
N GLU A 179 14.34 0.90 30.30
CA GLU A 179 14.81 1.34 28.99
C GLU A 179 13.92 0.82 27.84
N SER A 180 13.54 -0.47 27.86
CA SER A 180 12.65 -1.07 26.84
C SER A 180 11.28 -0.36 26.77
N LEU A 181 10.79 0.10 27.93
CA LEU A 181 9.50 0.78 28.08
C LEU A 181 9.58 2.29 27.81
N SER A 182 10.72 2.93 28.11
CA SER A 182 10.87 4.39 28.01
C SER A 182 11.22 4.89 26.62
N ARG A 183 11.67 4.04 25.69
CA ARG A 183 12.01 4.45 24.33
C ARG A 183 10.75 4.88 23.56
N ILE A 184 10.41 6.16 23.59
CA ILE A 184 9.41 6.74 22.70
C ILE A 184 10.05 6.86 21.33
N THR A 185 9.78 5.88 20.48
CA THR A 185 10.00 5.95 19.04
C THR A 185 9.12 7.03 18.44
N SER A 186 9.75 8.10 17.97
CA SER A 186 9.14 8.91 16.92
C SER A 186 9.84 8.55 15.61
N PRO A 187 9.12 8.16 14.56
CA PRO A 187 9.68 8.04 13.21
C PRO A 187 10.41 9.31 12.74
N ALA A 188 10.14 10.45 13.37
CA ALA A 188 10.79 11.72 13.12
C ALA A 188 12.26 11.80 13.59
N SER A 189 12.77 10.83 14.35
CA SER A 189 14.16 10.86 14.83
C SER A 189 15.19 10.56 13.75
N TYR A 190 14.80 9.81 12.71
CA TYR A 190 15.65 9.47 11.57
C TYR A 190 15.22 10.34 10.38
N GLN A 191 15.76 11.56 10.31
CA GLN A 191 15.58 12.42 9.14
C GLN A 191 16.52 11.94 8.04
N PHE A 192 15.96 11.35 6.98
CA PHE A 192 16.72 11.08 5.76
C PHE A 192 17.14 12.40 5.12
N THR A 193 18.42 12.52 4.76
CA THR A 193 19.01 13.76 4.22
C THR A 193 19.26 13.71 2.71
N GLY A 194 18.95 12.60 2.04
CA GLY A 194 19.08 12.46 0.58
C GLY A 194 17.89 13.02 -0.20
N ILE A 195 18.01 13.01 -1.53
CA ILE A 195 16.88 13.26 -2.43
C ILE A 195 15.98 12.04 -2.38
N ILE A 196 14.68 12.26 -2.18
CA ILE A 196 13.67 11.20 -2.24
C ILE A 196 12.73 11.59 -3.36
N GLU A 197 12.75 10.85 -4.46
CA GLU A 197 11.75 11.04 -5.51
C GLU A 197 10.43 10.51 -4.96
N ARG A 198 9.50 11.44 -4.74
CA ARG A 198 8.13 11.13 -4.32
C ARG A 198 7.25 11.19 -5.56
N PRO A 199 6.41 10.18 -5.82
CA PRO A 199 5.43 10.29 -6.89
C PRO A 199 4.48 11.47 -6.63
N ASP A 200 4.00 12.10 -7.70
CA ASP A 200 3.06 13.21 -7.56
C ASP A 200 1.70 12.67 -7.08
N LEU A 201 1.38 12.93 -5.81
CA LEU A 201 0.11 12.51 -5.21
C LEU A 201 -1.00 13.57 -5.37
N SER A 202 -0.74 14.68 -6.06
CA SER A 202 -1.73 15.75 -6.25
C SER A 202 -3.00 15.25 -6.95
N PRO A 203 -2.92 14.43 -8.03
CA PRO A 203 -4.12 13.88 -8.67
C PRO A 203 -4.99 13.05 -7.73
N LEU A 204 -4.36 12.18 -6.92
CA LEU A 204 -5.08 11.39 -5.91
C LEU A 204 -5.72 12.29 -4.85
N HIS A 205 -4.95 13.24 -4.32
CA HIS A 205 -5.39 14.14 -3.27
C HIS A 205 -6.60 14.98 -3.72
N ASP A 206 -6.52 15.60 -4.89
CA ASP A 206 -7.56 16.47 -5.42
C ASP A 206 -8.82 15.69 -5.79
N THR A 207 -8.67 14.49 -6.38
CA THR A 207 -9.79 13.60 -6.69
C THR A 207 -10.54 13.19 -5.41
N LEU A 208 -9.82 12.81 -4.35
CA LEU A 208 -10.45 12.46 -3.07
C LEU A 208 -11.20 13.65 -2.45
N LYS A 209 -10.67 14.87 -2.57
CA LYS A 209 -11.38 16.08 -2.15
C LYS A 209 -12.64 16.33 -2.97
N ALA A 210 -12.58 16.11 -4.28
CA ALA A 210 -13.75 16.25 -5.15
C ALA A 210 -14.85 15.24 -4.84
N ILE A 211 -14.50 14.04 -4.37
CA ILE A 211 -15.44 12.99 -3.90
C ILE A 211 -16.01 13.31 -2.49
N GLY A 212 -15.51 14.36 -1.83
CA GLY A 212 -16.01 14.84 -0.53
C GLY A 212 -15.18 14.44 0.68
N ILE A 213 -13.96 13.91 0.48
CA ILE A 213 -13.00 13.68 1.56
C ILE A 213 -12.24 14.97 1.83
N GLU A 214 -12.63 15.72 2.87
CA GLU A 214 -12.12 17.08 3.15
C GLU A 214 -10.57 17.17 3.22
N GLU A 215 -9.95 16.19 3.87
CA GLU A 215 -8.48 16.09 4.05
C GLU A 215 -7.75 15.59 2.78
N GLY A 216 -8.49 15.14 1.76
CA GLY A 216 -7.95 14.46 0.58
C GLY A 216 -7.18 13.18 0.94
N TRP A 217 -6.08 12.91 0.22
CA TRP A 217 -5.24 11.75 0.52
C TRP A 217 -4.54 11.86 1.87
N HIS A 218 -4.96 11.03 2.82
CA HIS A 218 -4.36 10.91 4.13
C HIS A 218 -4.45 9.44 4.62
N PRO A 219 -3.42 8.62 4.39
CA PRO A 219 -3.39 7.25 4.90
C PRO A 219 -3.40 7.27 6.42
N LEU A 220 -4.24 6.43 7.02
CA LEU A 220 -4.51 6.44 8.46
C LEU A 220 -3.70 5.38 9.22
N THR A 221 -3.26 4.33 8.53
CA THR A 221 -2.50 3.26 9.17
C THR A 221 -1.07 3.71 9.39
N ALA A 222 -0.66 3.79 10.66
CA ALA A 222 0.73 4.10 10.99
C ALA A 222 1.65 2.96 10.55
N MET A 223 2.83 3.29 9.99
CA MET A 223 3.84 2.31 9.53
C MET A 223 4.13 1.23 10.59
N ARG A 224 4.23 1.62 11.86
CA ARG A 224 4.44 0.69 12.99
C ARG A 224 3.39 -0.43 13.05
N VAL A 225 2.13 -0.11 12.77
CA VAL A 225 1.05 -1.09 12.77
C VAL A 225 1.30 -2.11 11.67
N GLY A 226 1.59 -1.66 10.45
CA GLY A 226 1.96 -2.56 9.35
C GLY A 226 3.17 -3.43 9.68
N LEU A 227 4.24 -2.86 10.25
CA LEU A 227 5.42 -3.61 10.68
C LEU A 227 5.11 -4.67 11.75
N MET A 228 4.27 -4.34 12.73
CA MET A 228 3.84 -5.31 13.74
C MET A 228 2.97 -6.42 13.12
N GLU A 229 2.12 -6.08 12.15
CA GLU A 229 1.32 -7.06 11.42
C GLU A 229 2.17 -8.00 10.57
N LEU A 230 3.27 -7.52 9.99
CA LEU A 230 4.25 -8.38 9.31
C LEU A 230 4.84 -9.42 10.27
N PHE A 231 5.27 -9.01 11.48
CA PHE A 231 5.71 -9.97 12.50
C PHE A 231 4.60 -10.93 12.90
N ALA A 232 3.36 -10.45 13.07
CA ALA A 232 2.26 -11.32 13.44
C ALA A 232 1.96 -12.39 12.37
N HIS A 233 2.04 -12.04 11.08
CA HIS A 233 1.82 -13.01 10.00
C HIS A 233 2.98 -14.00 9.87
N SER A 234 4.23 -13.58 10.08
CA SER A 234 5.38 -14.50 10.04
C SER A 234 5.46 -15.49 11.20
N GLU A 235 4.58 -15.37 12.20
CA GLU A 235 4.42 -16.34 13.30
C GLU A 235 3.28 -17.36 13.05
N ILE A 236 2.46 -17.15 12.00
CA ILE A 236 1.32 -18.01 11.66
C ILE A 236 1.73 -19.14 10.69
N GLU A 237 2.90 -19.02 10.05
CA GLU A 237 3.54 -20.06 9.21
C GLU A 237 4.34 -21.08 10.04
#